data_AF-A0A354XUZ2-F1
#
_entry.id   AF-A0A354XUZ2-F1
#
_cell.length_a   1.000
_cell.length_b   1.000
_cell.length_c   1.000
_cell.angle_alpha   90.00
_cell.angle_beta   90.00
_cell.angle_gamma   90.00
#
_symmetry.space_group_name_H-M   'P 1'
#
loop_
_entity.id
_entity.type
_entity.pdbx_description
1 polymer ?
#
loop_
_entity_poly.entity_id
_entity_poly.type
_entity_poly.pdbx_seq_one_letter_code
_entity_poly.pdbx_strand_id
1 'polypeptide(L)'
;MDVNNLRRVYPSLISYFEENGYREKYIRSFKSEIRKILETGTNLQIKSYEDYYKSYLTKGLSTKALAHRRQVIGLIKQFDYQGKYPSHAHPYKLFQENRYQALSPDFMGTVDRWEACIQECGLKASSIATKRHGFVSFLSHLNSRGAKTFEEVTENMVLSYLFCHERQRGYMTCSRFYCSRIPIFTVFLIPVYSVS
;
A
#
# COMPACT_ATOMS: atom_id res chain seq x y z
N MET A 1 -21.32 0.28 8.96
CA MET A 1 -20.75 -0.21 7.70
C MET A 1 -21.88 -0.92 7.00
N ASP A 2 -22.20 -0.56 5.75
CA ASP A 2 -23.24 -1.27 5.02
C ASP A 2 -22.73 -2.67 4.63
N VAL A 3 -23.43 -3.71 5.11
CA VAL A 3 -23.09 -5.12 4.87
C VAL A 3 -24.14 -5.83 4.01
N ASN A 4 -25.14 -5.11 3.50
CA ASN A 4 -26.24 -5.70 2.74
C ASN A 4 -25.75 -6.33 1.44
N ASN A 5 -24.86 -5.64 0.73
CA ASN A 5 -24.27 -6.19 -0.49
C ASN A 5 -23.44 -7.43 -0.16
N LEU A 6 -22.51 -7.35 0.80
CA LEU A 6 -21.72 -8.50 1.23
C LEU A 6 -22.60 -9.70 1.58
N ARG A 7 -23.68 -9.50 2.34
CA ARG A 7 -24.63 -10.57 2.73
C ARG A 7 -25.20 -11.30 1.51
N ARG A 8 -25.48 -10.58 0.43
CA ARG A 8 -26.02 -11.13 -0.82
C ARG A 8 -24.94 -11.84 -1.64
N VAL A 9 -23.74 -11.27 -1.75
CA VAL A 9 -22.73 -11.71 -2.72
C VAL A 9 -21.71 -12.70 -2.16
N TYR A 10 -21.52 -12.79 -0.83
CA TYR A 10 -20.48 -13.64 -0.24
C TYR A 10 -20.64 -15.15 -0.52
N PRO A 11 -21.85 -15.73 -0.70
CA PRO A 11 -21.95 -17.15 -1.06
C PRO A 11 -21.20 -17.46 -2.37
N SER A 12 -21.28 -16.57 -3.38
CA SER A 12 -20.55 -16.71 -4.64
C SER A 12 -19.03 -16.66 -4.45
N LEU A 13 -18.53 -15.87 -3.50
CA LEU A 13 -17.11 -15.85 -3.14
C LEU A 13 -16.65 -17.20 -2.57
N ILE A 14 -17.49 -17.83 -1.75
CA ILE A 14 -17.20 -19.14 -1.18
C ILE A 14 -17.20 -20.22 -2.26
N SER A 15 -18.22 -20.26 -3.12
CA SER A 15 -18.29 -21.20 -4.25
C SER A 15 -17.07 -21.06 -5.15
N TYR A 16 -16.67 -19.82 -5.48
CA TYR A 16 -15.45 -19.57 -6.25
C TYR A 16 -14.21 -20.21 -5.62
N PHE A 17 -14.02 -20.08 -4.30
CA PHE A 17 -12.87 -20.68 -3.64
C PHE A 17 -12.90 -22.21 -3.68
N GLU A 18 -14.08 -22.81 -3.51
CA GLU A 18 -14.27 -24.26 -3.54
C GLU A 18 -14.00 -24.81 -4.94
N GLU A 19 -14.53 -24.16 -5.98
CA GLU A 19 -14.35 -24.52 -7.39
C GLU A 19 -12.90 -24.34 -7.88
N ASN A 20 -12.18 -23.34 -7.36
CA ASN A 20 -10.80 -23.05 -7.75
C ASN A 20 -9.76 -23.76 -6.86
N GLY A 21 -10.18 -24.72 -6.03
CA GLY A 21 -9.26 -25.59 -5.27
C GLY A 21 -8.48 -24.87 -4.16
N TYR A 22 -9.02 -23.79 -3.58
CA TYR A 22 -8.39 -23.13 -2.45
C TYR A 22 -8.35 -24.05 -1.23
N ARG A 23 -7.28 -23.92 -0.42
CA ARG A 23 -7.12 -24.74 0.79
C ARG A 23 -8.28 -24.50 1.77
N GLU A 24 -8.80 -25.56 2.36
CA GLU A 24 -9.94 -25.51 3.29
C GLU A 24 -9.70 -24.55 4.47
N LYS A 25 -8.48 -24.50 5.01
CA LYS A 25 -8.10 -23.54 6.07
C LYS A 25 -8.27 -22.07 5.63
N TYR A 26 -7.98 -21.78 4.37
CA TYR A 26 -8.15 -20.44 3.79
C TYR A 26 -9.64 -20.10 3.67
N ILE A 27 -10.44 -21.01 3.14
CA ILE A 27 -11.89 -20.88 3.02
C ILE A 27 -12.53 -20.67 4.41
N ARG A 28 -12.14 -21.47 5.41
CA ARG A 28 -12.58 -21.32 6.80
C ARG A 28 -12.25 -19.94 7.38
N SER A 29 -11.07 -19.40 7.09
CA SER A 29 -10.70 -18.06 7.52
C SER A 29 -11.63 -16.99 6.94
N PHE A 30 -11.97 -17.08 5.65
CA PHE A 30 -12.90 -16.16 5.01
C PHE A 30 -14.31 -16.30 5.58
N LYS A 31 -14.84 -17.53 5.67
CA LYS A 31 -16.16 -17.81 6.27
C LYS A 31 -16.27 -17.22 7.68
N SER A 32 -15.24 -17.42 8.52
CA SER A 32 -15.22 -16.90 9.89
C SER A 32 -15.19 -15.38 9.94
N GLU A 33 -14.36 -14.74 9.10
CA GLU A 33 -14.24 -13.28 9.10
C GLU A 33 -15.49 -12.60 8.53
N ILE A 34 -16.06 -13.13 7.43
CA ILE A 34 -17.32 -12.65 6.85
C ILE A 34 -18.44 -12.72 7.88
N ARG A 35 -18.58 -13.83 8.60
CA ARG A 35 -19.60 -13.97 9.65
C ARG A 35 -19.48 -12.87 10.70
N LYS A 36 -18.26 -12.62 11.21
CA LYS A 36 -18.02 -11.56 12.18
C LYS A 36 -18.30 -10.17 11.62
N ILE A 37 -17.97 -9.93 10.35
CA ILE A 37 -18.28 -8.68 9.66
C ILE A 37 -19.80 -8.47 9.60
N LEU A 38 -20.56 -9.50 9.22
CA LEU A 38 -22.02 -9.45 9.13
C LEU A 38 -22.68 -9.22 10.50
N GLU A 39 -22.16 -9.85 11.57
CA GLU A 39 -22.59 -9.61 12.96
C GLU A 39 -22.29 -8.17 13.40
N THR A 40 -21.11 -7.66 13.03
CA THR A 40 -20.63 -6.32 13.40
C THR A 40 -21.31 -5.20 12.61
N GLY A 41 -21.95 -5.50 11.48
CA GLY A 41 -22.71 -4.53 10.67
C GLY A 41 -23.86 -3.84 11.44
N THR A 42 -24.25 -4.39 12.59
CA THR A 42 -25.23 -3.80 13.52
C THR A 42 -24.65 -2.71 14.43
N ASN A 43 -23.32 -2.59 14.51
CA ASN A 43 -22.64 -1.63 15.37
C ASN A 43 -22.47 -0.27 14.65
N LEU A 44 -23.16 0.76 15.16
CA LEU A 44 -23.13 2.12 14.62
C LEU A 44 -21.74 2.79 14.64
N GLN A 45 -20.82 2.33 15.50
CA GLN A 45 -19.46 2.88 15.59
C GLN A 45 -18.53 2.39 14.48
N ILE A 46 -18.84 1.26 13.84
CA ILE A 46 -18.00 0.67 12.80
C ILE A 46 -18.57 1.07 11.45
N LYS A 47 -18.02 2.15 10.86
CA LYS A 47 -18.53 2.73 9.61
C LYS A 47 -17.89 2.12 8.36
N SER A 48 -16.68 1.58 8.48
CA SER A 48 -15.89 1.02 7.37
C SER A 48 -15.20 -0.31 7.73
N TYR A 49 -14.69 -1.02 6.71
CA TYR A 49 -13.86 -2.21 6.90
C TYR A 49 -12.54 -1.89 7.64
N GLU A 50 -12.03 -0.67 7.47
CA GLU A 50 -10.88 -0.13 8.20
C GLU A 50 -11.18 0.03 9.68
N ASP A 51 -12.34 0.60 10.03
CA ASP A 51 -12.74 0.74 11.43
C ASP A 51 -12.99 -0.63 12.07
N TYR A 52 -13.56 -1.57 11.29
CA TYR A 52 -13.67 -2.96 11.69
C TYR A 52 -12.30 -3.57 12.00
N TYR A 53 -11.29 -3.35 11.15
CA TYR A 53 -9.93 -3.81 11.42
C TYR A 53 -9.33 -3.13 12.65
N LYS A 54 -9.53 -1.82 12.84
CA LYS A 54 -9.03 -1.09 14.03
C LYS A 54 -9.54 -1.69 15.33
N SER A 55 -10.74 -2.27 15.34
CA SER A 55 -11.29 -3.00 16.52
C SER A 55 -10.43 -4.20 16.96
N TYR A 56 -9.55 -4.72 16.10
CA TYR A 56 -8.62 -5.80 16.45
C TYR A 56 -7.33 -5.29 17.07
N LEU A 57 -6.96 -4.02 16.87
CA LEU A 57 -5.73 -3.45 17.43
C LEU A 57 -5.76 -3.41 18.96
N THR A 58 -6.95 -3.29 19.54
CA THR A 58 -7.16 -3.28 21.00
C THR A 58 -7.14 -4.67 21.63
N LYS A 59 -7.06 -5.75 20.84
CA LYS A 59 -7.20 -7.15 21.31
C LYS A 59 -5.87 -7.86 21.59
N GLY A 60 -4.74 -7.15 21.61
CA GLY A 60 -3.43 -7.72 21.93
C GLY A 60 -2.94 -8.83 20.97
N LEU A 61 -3.37 -8.79 19.70
CA LEU A 61 -2.98 -9.79 18.71
C LEU A 61 -1.53 -9.63 18.26
N SER A 62 -0.89 -10.73 17.88
CA SER A 62 0.45 -10.70 17.29
C SER A 62 0.48 -9.97 15.95
N THR A 63 1.62 -9.39 15.60
CA THR A 63 1.85 -8.67 14.34
C THR A 63 1.51 -9.51 13.11
N LYS A 64 1.89 -10.81 13.12
CA LYS A 64 1.57 -11.77 12.06
C LYS A 64 0.06 -12.02 11.95
N ALA A 65 -0.65 -12.15 13.07
CA ALA A 65 -2.09 -12.33 13.08
C ALA A 65 -2.81 -11.08 12.55
N LEU A 66 -2.36 -9.89 12.95
CA LEU A 66 -2.87 -8.62 12.43
C LEU A 66 -2.62 -8.48 10.92
N ALA A 67 -1.43 -8.82 10.42
CA ALA A 67 -1.12 -8.76 8.99
C ALA A 67 -2.01 -9.71 8.18
N HIS A 68 -2.21 -10.94 8.64
CA HIS A 68 -3.11 -11.89 7.98
C HIS A 68 -4.56 -11.40 7.97
N ARG A 69 -5.07 -10.89 9.10
CA ARG A 69 -6.42 -10.31 9.18
C ARG A 69 -6.57 -9.12 8.23
N ARG A 70 -5.58 -8.23 8.19
CA ARG A 70 -5.55 -7.08 7.28
C ARG A 70 -5.71 -7.53 5.83
N GLN A 71 -5.01 -8.58 5.42
CA GLN A 71 -5.11 -9.13 4.07
C GLN A 71 -6.50 -9.70 3.78
N VAL A 72 -7.04 -10.54 4.67
CA VAL A 72 -8.37 -11.16 4.50
C VAL A 72 -9.46 -10.09 4.41
N ILE A 73 -9.49 -9.14 5.35
CA ILE A 73 -10.48 -8.06 5.36
C ILE A 73 -10.34 -7.18 4.11
N GLY A 74 -9.12 -6.90 3.66
CA GLY A 74 -8.88 -6.18 2.41
C GLY A 74 -9.48 -6.89 1.20
N LEU A 75 -9.26 -8.20 1.07
CA LEU A 75 -9.81 -8.99 -0.02
C LEU A 75 -11.35 -9.07 0.03
N ILE A 76 -11.95 -9.16 1.22
CA ILE A 76 -13.40 -9.09 1.41
C ILE A 76 -13.93 -7.73 0.95
N LYS A 77 -13.30 -6.63 1.38
CA LYS A 77 -13.66 -5.26 0.95
C LYS A 77 -13.60 -5.11 -0.57
N GLN A 78 -12.53 -5.63 -1.19
CA GLN A 78 -12.36 -5.55 -2.64
C GLN A 78 -13.47 -6.31 -3.38
N PHE A 79 -13.81 -7.51 -2.89
CA PHE A 79 -14.89 -8.30 -3.44
C PHE A 79 -16.25 -7.60 -3.26
N ASP A 80 -16.54 -7.11 -2.05
CA ASP A 80 -17.80 -6.43 -1.74
C ASP A 80 -18.01 -5.17 -2.59
N TYR A 81 -17.00 -4.29 -2.68
CA TYR A 81 -17.15 -3.01 -3.40
C TYR A 81 -16.87 -3.09 -4.91
N GLN A 82 -16.04 -4.02 -5.37
CA GLN A 82 -15.60 -4.06 -6.78
C GLN A 82 -16.00 -5.34 -7.50
N GLY A 83 -16.61 -6.32 -6.83
CA GLY A 83 -16.94 -7.64 -7.39
C GLY A 83 -15.71 -8.45 -7.81
N LYS A 84 -14.50 -8.05 -7.38
CA LYS A 84 -13.25 -8.71 -7.78
C LYS A 84 -12.94 -9.86 -6.85
N TYR A 85 -12.81 -11.05 -7.42
CA TYR A 85 -12.40 -12.23 -6.69
C TYR A 85 -10.94 -12.15 -6.25
N PRO A 86 -10.60 -12.66 -5.05
CA PRO A 86 -9.23 -12.75 -4.60
C PRO A 86 -8.39 -13.60 -5.56
N SER A 87 -7.25 -13.05 -5.97
CA SER A 87 -6.28 -13.73 -6.81
C SER A 87 -4.93 -13.79 -6.10
N HIS A 88 -4.21 -14.90 -6.28
CA HIS A 88 -2.85 -15.08 -5.78
C HIS A 88 -1.86 -14.03 -6.30
N ALA A 89 -2.16 -13.37 -7.42
CA ALA A 89 -1.24 -12.47 -8.09
C ALA A 89 -1.10 -11.09 -7.44
N HIS A 90 -2.15 -10.56 -6.79
CA HIS A 90 -2.17 -9.18 -6.31
C HIS A 90 -2.85 -9.08 -4.94
N PRO A 91 -2.08 -9.04 -3.83
CA PRO A 91 -2.68 -8.84 -2.51
C PRO A 91 -3.28 -7.44 -2.42
N TYR A 92 -4.61 -7.36 -2.27
CA TYR A 92 -5.29 -6.10 -2.04
C TYR A 92 -4.92 -5.52 -0.68
N LYS A 93 -4.60 -4.23 -0.65
CA LYS A 93 -4.29 -3.51 0.59
C LYS A 93 -5.58 -2.95 1.18
N LEU A 94 -5.97 -3.46 2.36
CA LEU A 94 -7.15 -2.96 3.10
C LEU A 94 -7.10 -1.44 3.26
N PHE A 95 -5.97 -0.98 3.79
CA PHE A 95 -5.62 0.43 3.78
C PHE A 95 -4.99 0.72 2.42
N GLN A 96 -5.70 1.51 1.61
CA GLN A 96 -5.00 2.34 0.65
C GLN A 96 -4.35 3.47 1.45
N GLU A 97 -3.26 3.15 2.16
CA GLU A 97 -2.37 4.19 2.67
C GLU A 97 -1.89 4.94 1.44
N ASN A 98 -2.50 6.10 1.20
CA ASN A 98 -1.97 7.04 0.25
C ASN A 98 -0.71 7.58 0.90
N ARG A 99 0.41 6.87 0.72
CA ARG A 99 1.71 7.22 1.30
C ARG A 99 2.06 8.69 1.03
N TYR A 100 1.58 9.22 -0.09
CA TYR A 100 1.70 10.64 -0.44
C TYR A 100 0.92 11.56 0.51
N GLN A 101 -0.31 11.21 0.92
CA GLN A 101 -1.07 11.99 1.93
C GLN A 101 -0.46 11.92 3.33
N ALA A 102 0.38 10.92 3.61
CA ALA A 102 1.12 10.80 4.87
C ALA A 102 2.50 11.49 4.81
N LEU A 103 2.86 12.10 3.68
CA LEU A 103 4.09 12.87 3.56
C LEU A 103 3.96 14.21 4.30
N SER A 104 5.09 14.81 4.64
CA SER A 104 5.13 16.19 5.11
C SER A 104 4.70 17.12 3.95
N PRO A 105 4.22 18.34 4.24
CA PRO A 105 3.89 19.31 3.19
C PRO A 105 5.05 19.58 2.23
N ASP A 106 6.29 19.60 2.74
CA ASP A 106 7.50 19.82 1.93
C ASP A 106 7.76 18.67 0.94
N PHE A 107 7.65 17.43 1.42
CA PHE A 107 7.78 16.25 0.57
C PHE A 107 6.61 16.10 -0.42
N MET A 108 5.38 16.45 -0.03
CA MET A 108 4.25 16.50 -0.96
C MET A 108 4.52 17.47 -2.10
N GLY A 109 4.89 18.72 -1.77
CA GLY A 109 5.20 19.73 -2.77
C GLY A 109 6.34 19.33 -3.69
N THR A 110 7.32 18.59 -3.18
CA THR A 110 8.43 18.06 -4.00
C THR A 110 7.97 16.98 -4.97
N VAL A 111 7.08 16.07 -4.54
CA VAL A 111 6.50 15.06 -5.45
C VAL A 111 5.71 15.74 -6.56
N ASP A 112 4.92 16.77 -6.23
CA ASP A 112 4.08 17.47 -7.21
C ASP A 112 4.92 18.23 -8.25
N ARG A 113 5.96 18.95 -7.80
CA ARG A 113 6.92 19.62 -8.71
C ARG A 113 7.64 18.62 -9.61
N TRP A 114 8.09 17.50 -9.05
CA TRP A 114 8.77 16.45 -9.81
C TRP A 114 7.84 15.80 -10.85
N GLU A 115 6.57 15.56 -10.48
CA GLU A 115 5.57 14.98 -11.38
C GLU A 115 5.23 15.93 -12.54
N ALA A 116 5.05 17.23 -12.26
CA ALA A 116 4.83 18.24 -13.29
C ALA A 116 6.00 18.31 -14.30
N CYS A 117 7.24 18.37 -13.81
CA CYS A 117 8.42 18.41 -14.67
C CYS A 117 8.53 17.17 -15.57
N ILE A 118 8.26 15.98 -15.04
CA ILE A 118 8.36 14.73 -15.79
C ILE A 118 7.22 14.55 -16.80
N GLN A 119 6.03 15.09 -16.53
CA GLN A 119 4.93 15.13 -17.49
C GLN A 119 5.31 15.96 -18.72
N GLU A 120 5.98 17.11 -18.52
CA GLU A 120 6.48 17.96 -19.61
C GLU A 120 7.57 17.27 -20.45
N CYS A 121 8.32 16.32 -19.86
CA CYS A 121 9.34 15.54 -20.54
C CYS A 121 8.80 14.44 -21.48
N GLY A 122 7.48 14.33 -21.66
CA GLY A 122 6.87 13.39 -22.61
C GLY A 122 6.95 11.90 -22.22
N LEU A 123 7.19 11.61 -20.93
CA LEU A 123 7.22 10.24 -20.42
C LEU A 123 5.83 9.59 -20.44
N LYS A 124 5.76 8.29 -20.75
CA LYS A 124 4.50 7.53 -20.71
C LYS A 124 3.90 7.55 -19.30
N ALA A 125 2.59 7.78 -19.19
CA ALA A 125 1.88 7.84 -17.92
C ALA A 125 2.14 6.63 -16.98
N SER A 126 2.26 5.42 -17.54
CA SER A 126 2.60 4.21 -16.76
C SER A 126 4.01 4.24 -16.16
N SER A 127 4.97 4.82 -16.87
CA SER A 127 6.34 5.05 -16.39
C SER A 127 6.38 6.13 -15.31
N ILE A 128 5.60 7.20 -15.47
CA ILE A 128 5.44 8.25 -14.45
C ILE A 128 4.89 7.64 -13.16
N ALA A 129 3.80 6.87 -13.25
CA ALA A 129 3.18 6.21 -12.10
C ALA A 129 4.15 5.28 -11.35
N THR A 130 4.98 4.52 -12.08
CA THR A 130 5.98 3.63 -11.48
C THR A 130 7.09 4.41 -10.77
N LYS A 131 7.62 5.46 -11.40
CA LYS A 131 8.64 6.33 -10.80
C LYS A 131 8.09 7.08 -9.58
N ARG A 132 6.86 7.60 -9.68
CA ARG A 132 6.13 8.26 -8.59
C ARG A 132 5.98 7.34 -7.39
N HIS A 133 5.61 6.08 -7.64
CA HIS A 133 5.50 5.07 -6.58
C HIS A 133 6.83 4.88 -5.84
N GLY A 134 7.94 4.75 -6.58
CA GLY A 134 9.28 4.66 -5.99
C GLY A 134 9.65 5.89 -5.18
N PHE A 135 9.37 7.09 -5.70
CA PHE A 135 9.69 8.34 -5.03
C PHE A 135 8.92 8.53 -3.72
N VAL A 136 7.60 8.36 -3.78
CA VAL A 136 6.74 8.44 -2.59
C VAL A 136 7.12 7.37 -1.56
N SER A 137 7.54 6.17 -2.01
CA SER A 137 8.04 5.12 -1.10
C SER A 137 9.31 5.54 -0.36
N PHE A 138 10.25 6.18 -1.07
CA PHE A 138 11.48 6.72 -0.47
C PHE A 138 11.18 7.83 0.54
N LEU A 139 10.40 8.84 0.15
CA LEU A 139 10.04 9.94 1.05
C LEU A 139 9.24 9.46 2.26
N SER A 140 8.36 8.46 2.07
CA SER A 140 7.63 7.84 3.19
C SER A 140 8.56 7.15 4.18
N HIS A 141 9.66 6.56 3.72
CA HIS A 141 10.68 5.99 4.61
C HIS A 141 11.40 7.08 5.40
N LEU A 142 11.79 8.18 4.74
CA LEU A 142 12.42 9.33 5.42
C LEU A 142 11.48 9.93 6.49
N ASN A 143 10.21 10.15 6.13
CA ASN A 143 9.17 10.59 7.06
C ASN A 143 9.02 9.67 8.26
N SER A 144 9.03 8.35 8.04
CA SER A 144 8.93 7.36 9.13
C SER A 144 10.13 7.37 10.08
N ARG A 145 11.27 7.93 9.65
CA ARG A 145 12.49 8.12 10.44
C ARG A 145 12.59 9.52 11.06
N GLY A 146 11.58 10.36 10.87
CA GLY A 146 11.44 11.66 11.53
C GLY A 146 11.81 12.86 10.66
N ALA A 147 12.38 12.66 9.46
CA ALA A 147 12.68 13.77 8.55
C ALA A 147 11.40 14.26 7.87
N LYS A 148 11.09 15.54 7.99
CA LYS A 148 9.97 16.23 7.35
C LYS A 148 10.41 17.13 6.21
N THR A 149 11.68 17.49 6.15
CA THR A 149 12.29 18.25 5.05
C THR A 149 13.58 17.57 4.60
N PHE A 150 14.15 18.00 3.47
CA PHE A 150 15.41 17.43 2.97
C PHE A 150 16.63 17.79 3.84
N GLU A 151 16.60 18.91 4.56
CA GLU A 151 17.68 19.33 5.47
C GLU A 151 17.78 18.40 6.70
N GLU A 152 16.67 17.79 7.09
CA GLU A 152 16.61 16.83 8.20
C GLU A 152 17.04 15.42 7.79
N VAL A 153 17.30 15.19 6.50
CA VAL A 153 17.68 13.88 5.97
C VAL A 153 19.15 13.59 6.30
N THR A 154 19.36 12.52 7.06
CA THR A 154 20.71 12.03 7.36
C THR A 154 21.12 10.90 6.40
N GLU A 155 22.42 10.72 6.22
CA GLU A 155 22.98 9.62 5.42
C GLU A 155 22.45 8.25 5.88
N ASN A 156 22.35 8.04 7.20
CA ASN A 156 21.80 6.81 7.77
C ASN A 156 20.35 6.54 7.35
N MET A 157 19.51 7.57 7.22
CA MET A 157 18.14 7.40 6.72
C MET A 157 18.13 6.92 5.27
N VAL A 158 19.01 7.47 4.42
CA VAL A 158 19.16 7.07 3.02
C VAL A 158 19.71 5.65 2.90
N LEU A 159 20.83 5.35 3.58
CA LEU A 159 21.44 4.02 3.57
C LEU A 159 20.46 2.96 4.09
N SER A 160 19.71 3.27 5.15
CA SER A 160 18.70 2.34 5.65
C SER A 160 17.58 2.09 4.64
N TYR A 161 17.23 3.01 3.75
CA TYR A 161 16.27 2.71 2.67
C TYR A 161 16.89 1.80 1.62
N LEU A 162 18.14 2.07 1.22
CA LEU A 162 18.83 1.34 0.17
C LEU A 162 19.20 -0.09 0.58
N PHE A 163 19.51 -0.30 1.87
CA PHE A 163 20.04 -1.57 2.38
C PHE A 163 19.10 -2.31 3.36
N CYS A 164 17.93 -1.77 3.70
CA CYS A 164 16.94 -2.51 4.49
C CYS A 164 16.20 -3.51 3.60
N HIS A 165 16.67 -4.76 3.67
CA HIS A 165 16.12 -6.01 3.12
C HIS A 165 16.49 -6.39 1.67
N GLU A 166 17.29 -7.44 1.58
CA GLU A 166 17.53 -8.32 0.42
C GLU A 166 16.27 -9.00 -0.17
N ARG A 167 15.06 -8.51 0.09
CA ARG A 167 13.81 -9.12 -0.40
C ARG A 167 12.73 -8.08 -0.71
N GLN A 168 12.76 -7.50 -1.90
CA GLN A 168 11.57 -7.38 -2.75
C GLN A 168 11.96 -7.50 -4.23
N ARG A 169 11.37 -8.52 -4.89
CA ARG A 169 11.30 -8.62 -6.34
C ARG A 169 10.64 -7.35 -6.89
N GLY A 170 11.40 -6.64 -7.72
CA GLY A 170 11.04 -5.37 -8.30
C GLY A 170 12.29 -4.51 -8.31
N TYR A 171 13.17 -4.77 -9.28
CA TYR A 171 14.39 -4.01 -9.55
C TYR A 171 14.08 -2.50 -9.55
N MET A 172 14.20 -1.85 -8.40
CA MET A 172 14.84 -0.54 -8.37
C MET A 172 16.32 -0.86 -8.52
N THR A 173 16.77 -0.72 -9.76
CA THR A 173 18.08 -1.00 -10.31
C THR A 173 19.22 -0.31 -9.55
N CYS A 174 19.49 -0.63 -8.28
CA CYS A 174 20.75 -0.23 -7.67
C CYS A 174 21.93 -0.83 -8.45
N SER A 175 21.79 -2.00 -9.10
CA SER A 175 22.85 -2.57 -9.93
C SER A 175 23.00 -1.99 -11.35
N ARG A 176 22.06 -1.15 -11.84
CA ARG A 176 22.19 -0.46 -13.15
C ARG A 176 22.47 1.03 -13.04
N PHE A 177 22.24 1.63 -11.87
CA PHE A 177 22.61 3.03 -11.60
C PHE A 177 24.09 3.24 -11.28
N TYR A 178 24.85 2.19 -10.95
CA TYR A 178 26.30 2.32 -10.79
C TYR A 178 27.09 2.32 -12.12
N CYS A 179 26.51 1.91 -13.24
CA CYS A 179 27.24 1.83 -14.53
C CYS A 179 26.92 2.96 -15.52
N SER A 180 25.99 3.85 -15.19
CA SER A 180 25.80 5.11 -15.90
C SER A 180 25.57 6.20 -14.86
N ARG A 181 26.62 6.99 -14.62
CA ARG A 181 26.65 8.20 -13.79
C ARG A 181 25.29 8.89 -13.74
N ILE A 182 24.55 8.74 -12.64
CA ILE A 182 23.54 9.64 -12.08
C ILE A 182 22.88 8.89 -10.89
N PRO A 183 23.32 9.11 -9.64
CA PRO A 183 22.66 8.56 -8.45
C PRO A 183 21.17 8.92 -8.37
N ILE A 184 20.41 8.22 -7.52
CA ILE A 184 19.01 8.52 -7.18
C ILE A 184 18.82 10.02 -6.85
N PHE A 185 19.84 10.66 -6.27
CA PHE A 185 19.91 12.11 -6.07
C PHE A 185 19.72 12.89 -7.37
N THR A 186 20.38 12.51 -8.45
CA THR A 186 20.29 13.20 -9.74
C THR A 186 19.01 12.91 -10.53
N VAL A 187 18.34 11.76 -10.36
CA VAL A 187 17.06 11.49 -11.07
C VAL A 187 15.86 12.20 -10.41
N PHE A 188 15.92 12.45 -9.10
CA PHE A 188 14.79 13.03 -8.36
C PHE A 188 15.01 14.50 -7.95
N LEU A 189 16.25 14.98 -7.81
CA LEU A 189 16.54 16.35 -7.34
C LEU A 189 17.11 17.31 -8.39
N ILE A 190 17.55 16.86 -9.58
CA ILE A 190 18.02 17.79 -10.63
C ILE A 190 16.94 18.84 -10.99
N PRO A 191 15.64 18.51 -11.13
CA PRO A 191 14.66 19.53 -11.51
C PRO A 191 14.36 20.55 -10.40
N VAL A 192 14.70 20.24 -9.14
CA VAL A 192 14.33 21.06 -7.98
C VAL A 192 15.34 22.19 -7.73
N TYR A 193 16.59 22.03 -8.17
CA TYR A 193 17.66 23.01 -7.96
C TYR A 193 18.08 23.78 -9.23
N SER A 194 17.37 23.61 -10.36
CA SER A 194 17.67 24.36 -11.61
C SER A 194 16.76 25.56 -11.85
N VAL A 195 15.91 25.93 -10.89
CA VAL A 195 15.13 27.17 -10.92
C VAL A 195 15.39 27.92 -9.62
N SER A 196 16.50 28.66 -9.58
CA SER A 196 16.81 29.69 -8.59
C SER A 196 17.06 30.99 -9.34
#